data_AF-A0A3C2E9Q6-F1
#
_entry.id   AF-A0A3C2E9Q6-F1
#
_cell.length_a   1.000
_cell.length_b   1.000
_cell.length_c   1.000
_cell.angle_alpha   90.00
_cell.angle_beta   90.00
_cell.angle_gamma   90.00
#
_symmetry.space_group_name_H-M   'P 1'
#
loop_
_entity.id
_entity.type
_entity.pdbx_description
1 polymer ?
#
loop_
_entity_poly.entity_id
_entity_poly.type
_entity_poly.pdbx_seq_one_letter_code
_entity_poly.pdbx_strand_id
1 'polypeptide(L)'
;MEDKIQAYRQPLVTATGIILGFILNFASTFVKADSLFSEFTAYIIGICILTGIICLIIVLSRVLKMKYPKEQAENYYQKTLHYFLFGVSISFVGVMVDMFANFMTE
;
A
#
# COMPACT_ATOMS: atom_id res chain seq x y z
N MET A 1 27.08 17.59 -3.60
CA MET A 1 26.66 16.20 -3.86
C MET A 1 25.35 16.28 -4.63
N GLU A 2 25.32 15.75 -5.86
CA GLU A 2 24.10 15.73 -6.69
C GLU A 2 22.96 15.06 -5.92
N ASP A 3 21.78 15.70 -5.94
CA ASP A 3 20.58 15.27 -5.22
C ASP A 3 19.94 14.08 -5.97
N LYS A 4 20.63 12.92 -5.99
CA LYS A 4 20.21 11.69 -6.72
C LYS A 4 18.78 11.27 -6.38
N ILE A 5 18.29 11.64 -5.20
CA ILE A 5 16.94 11.30 -4.70
C ILE A 5 15.84 12.04 -5.44
N GLN A 6 16.12 13.21 -6.03
CA GLN A 6 15.11 13.94 -6.80
C GLN A 6 14.62 13.12 -8.01
N ALA A 7 15.50 12.35 -8.65
CA ALA A 7 15.13 11.46 -9.77
C ALA A 7 14.22 10.30 -9.35
N TYR A 8 14.35 9.81 -8.10
CA TYR A 8 13.55 8.68 -7.60
C TYR A 8 12.22 9.08 -6.97
N ARG A 9 12.02 10.38 -6.67
CA ARG A 9 10.77 10.88 -6.09
C ARG A 9 9.58 10.67 -7.01
N GLN A 10 9.70 11.09 -8.26
CA GLN A 10 8.59 11.07 -9.20
C GLN A 10 8.11 9.65 -9.53
N PRO A 11 9.01 8.67 -9.85
CA PRO A 11 8.61 7.28 -10.00
C PRO A 11 7.92 6.71 -8.76
N LEU A 12 8.41 7.05 -7.55
CA LEU A 12 7.85 6.55 -6.30
C LEU A 12 6.46 7.12 -6.01
N VAL A 13 6.23 8.43 -6.25
CA VAL A 13 4.89 9.05 -6.14
C VAL A 13 3.94 8.42 -7.14
N THR A 14 4.35 8.27 -8.41
CA THR A 14 3.52 7.68 -9.46
C THR A 14 3.14 6.24 -9.11
N ALA A 15 4.11 5.40 -8.72
CA ALA A 15 3.83 4.01 -8.31
C ALA A 15 2.90 3.95 -7.09
N THR A 16 3.13 4.81 -6.08
CA THR A 16 2.26 4.89 -4.89
C THR A 16 0.83 5.29 -5.28
N GLY A 17 0.66 6.28 -6.17
CA GLY A 17 -0.64 6.72 -6.64
C GLY A 17 -1.40 5.63 -7.40
N ILE A 18 -0.73 4.92 -8.31
CA ILE A 18 -1.31 3.81 -9.08
C ILE A 18 -1.76 2.68 -8.14
N ILE A 19 -0.88 2.22 -7.26
CA ILE A 19 -1.17 1.09 -6.37
C ILE A 19 -2.28 1.46 -5.37
N LEU A 20 -2.24 2.66 -4.80
CA LEU A 20 -3.30 3.14 -3.91
C LEU A 20 -4.65 3.17 -4.63
N GLY A 21 -4.67 3.62 -5.90
CA GLY A 21 -5.87 3.59 -6.73
C GLY A 21 -6.44 2.18 -6.92
N PHE A 22 -5.59 1.20 -7.25
CA PHE A 22 -5.99 -0.20 -7.37
C PHE A 22 -6.51 -0.79 -6.04
N ILE A 23 -5.83 -0.52 -4.93
CA ILE A 23 -6.24 -1.03 -3.61
C ILE A 23 -7.58 -0.42 -3.18
N LEU A 24 -7.80 0.88 -3.43
CA LEU A 24 -9.08 1.52 -3.12
C LEU A 24 -10.21 0.99 -4.00
N ASN A 25 -9.94 0.72 -5.27
CA ASN A 25 -10.91 0.10 -6.16
C ASN A 25 -11.28 -1.31 -5.66
N PHE A 26 -10.29 -2.13 -5.33
CA PHE A 26 -10.51 -3.45 -4.72
C PHE A 26 -11.33 -3.36 -3.43
N ALA A 27 -10.96 -2.46 -2.51
CA ALA A 27 -11.68 -2.24 -1.26
C ALA A 27 -13.16 -1.89 -1.49
N SER A 28 -13.45 -1.03 -2.47
CA SER A 28 -14.82 -0.64 -2.80
C SER A 28 -15.64 -1.82 -3.36
N THR A 29 -15.03 -2.69 -4.16
CA THR A 29 -15.66 -3.90 -4.68
C THR A 29 -15.87 -4.94 -3.58
N PHE A 30 -14.86 -5.17 -2.74
CA PHE A 30 -14.91 -6.11 -1.63
C PHE A 30 -16.03 -5.80 -0.63
N VAL A 31 -16.21 -4.52 -0.26
CA VAL A 31 -17.29 -4.11 0.67
C VAL A 31 -18.70 -4.28 0.07
N LYS A 32 -18.81 -4.30 -1.26
CA LYS A 32 -20.10 -4.46 -1.96
C LYS A 32 -20.43 -5.90 -2.29
N ALA A 33 -19.47 -6.82 -2.20
CA ALA A 33 -19.73 -8.23 -2.38
C ALA A 33 -20.58 -8.72 -1.20
N ASP A 34 -21.68 -9.43 -1.47
CA ASP A 34 -22.40 -10.16 -0.43
C ASP A 34 -21.39 -11.10 0.23
N SER A 35 -21.26 -11.00 1.56
CA SER A 35 -20.26 -11.77 2.30
C SER A 35 -20.66 -13.24 2.33
N LEU A 36 -20.28 -13.98 1.28
CA LEU A 36 -20.26 -15.44 1.25
C LEU A 36 -19.22 -16.01 2.23
N PHE A 37 -18.34 -15.15 2.74
CA PHE A 37 -17.31 -15.48 3.71
C PHE A 37 -17.82 -15.53 5.14
N SER A 38 -17.15 -16.33 5.97
CA SER A 38 -17.18 -16.15 7.41
C SER A 38 -16.79 -14.72 7.76
N GLU A 39 -17.58 -14.04 8.59
CA GLU A 39 -17.35 -12.66 9.04
C GLU A 39 -15.89 -12.43 9.48
N PHE A 40 -15.28 -13.45 10.11
CA PHE A 40 -13.89 -13.41 10.56
C PHE A 40 -12.88 -13.19 9.42
N THR A 41 -13.01 -13.91 8.30
CA THR A 41 -12.12 -13.77 7.15
C THR A 41 -12.29 -12.39 6.51
N ALA A 42 -13.53 -11.88 6.46
CA ALA A 42 -13.80 -10.56 5.92
C ALA A 42 -13.14 -9.45 6.76
N TYR A 43 -13.17 -9.56 8.08
CA TYR A 43 -12.46 -8.64 8.98
C TYR A 43 -10.94 -8.68 8.76
N ILE A 44 -10.33 -9.86 8.60
CA ILE A 44 -8.89 -9.98 8.34
C ILE A 44 -8.51 -9.27 7.04
N ILE A 45 -9.25 -9.55 5.95
CA ILE A 45 -9.02 -8.93 4.64
C ILE A 45 -9.15 -7.40 4.75
N GLY A 46 -10.21 -6.92 5.41
CA GLY A 46 -10.44 -5.50 5.64
C GLY A 46 -9.29 -4.82 6.41
N ILE A 47 -8.79 -5.46 7.47
CA ILE A 47 -7.66 -4.94 8.27
C ILE A 47 -6.37 -4.90 7.44
N CYS A 48 -6.08 -5.94 6.64
CA CYS A 48 -4.93 -5.99 5.75
C CYS A 48 -4.95 -4.84 4.72
N ILE A 49 -6.10 -4.63 4.07
CA ILE A 49 -6.29 -3.56 3.10
C ILE A 49 -6.13 -2.19 3.77
N LEU A 50 -6.81 -1.96 4.90
CA LEU A 50 -6.78 -0.69 5.60
C LEU A 50 -5.36 -0.35 6.07
N THR A 51 -4.63 -1.32 6.60
CA THR A 51 -3.25 -1.15 7.05
C THR A 51 -2.34 -0.78 5.89
N GLY A 52 -2.51 -1.41 4.73
CA GLY A 52 -1.73 -1.07 3.54
C GLY A 52 -2.06 0.30 2.96
N ILE A 53 -3.34 0.71 2.94
CA ILE A 53 -3.76 2.08 2.56
C ILE A 53 -3.07 3.11 3.46
N ILE A 54 -3.11 2.91 4.79
CA ILE A 54 -2.47 3.82 5.75
C ILE A 54 -0.96 3.89 5.49
N CYS A 55 -0.30 2.75 5.26
CA CYS A 55 1.13 2.72 4.94
C CYS A 55 1.45 3.49 3.66
N LEU A 56 0.66 3.32 2.60
CA LEU A 56 0.87 4.03 1.33
C LEU A 56 0.61 5.53 1.44
N ILE A 57 -0.37 5.95 2.25
CA ILE A 57 -0.58 7.38 2.56
C ILE A 57 0.63 7.96 3.31
N ILE A 58 1.20 7.21 4.28
CA ILE A 58 2.41 7.62 5.00
C ILE A 58 3.59 7.77 4.03
N VAL A 59 3.74 6.83 3.09
CA VAL A 59 4.77 6.91 2.03
C VAL A 59 4.57 8.16 1.19
N LEU A 60 3.36 8.41 0.69
CA LEU A 60 3.05 9.59 -0.12
C LEU A 60 3.39 10.88 0.64
N SER A 61 2.99 10.98 1.91
CA SER A 61 3.31 12.11 2.79
C SER A 61 4.82 12.32 2.95
N ARG A 62 5.58 11.23 3.09
CA ARG A 62 7.05 11.30 3.17
C ARG A 62 7.72 11.72 1.88
N VAL A 63 7.27 11.21 0.73
CA VAL A 63 7.86 11.56 -0.56
C VAL A 63 7.55 13.00 -0.94
N LEU A 64 6.35 13.50 -0.62
CA LEU A 64 5.96 14.89 -0.85
C LEU A 64 6.62 15.89 0.12
N LYS A 65 7.19 15.42 1.24
CA LYS A 65 7.86 16.29 2.20
C LYS A 65 9.07 16.97 1.56
N MET A 66 8.97 18.29 1.38
CA MET A 66 9.98 19.12 0.70
C MET A 66 11.19 19.44 1.61
N LYS A 67 10.98 19.50 2.93
CA LYS A 67 12.04 19.65 3.96
C LYS A 67 12.46 18.29 4.49
N TYR A 68 13.31 17.58 3.76
CA TYR A 68 13.93 16.33 4.23
C TYR A 68 15.41 16.57 4.58
N PRO A 69 15.95 15.86 5.59
CA PRO A 69 17.36 15.98 5.96
C PRO A 69 18.23 15.46 4.81
N LYS A 70 18.88 16.38 4.08
CA LYS A 70 19.72 16.05 2.92
C LYS A 70 20.97 15.25 3.31
N GLU A 71 21.49 15.42 4.53
CA GLU A 71 22.58 14.61 5.09
C GLU A 71 22.23 13.13 5.27
N GLN A 72 20.95 12.79 5.45
CA GLN A 72 20.48 11.41 5.65
C GLN A 72 19.47 11.00 4.58
N ALA A 73 19.56 11.61 3.41
CA ALA A 73 18.56 11.46 2.37
C ALA A 73 18.41 10.00 1.92
N GLU A 74 19.49 9.23 1.87
CA GLU A 74 19.48 7.81 1.54
C GLU A 74 18.72 6.97 2.58
N ASN A 75 19.01 7.15 3.87
CA ASN A 75 18.28 6.48 4.96
C ASN A 75 16.79 6.85 4.99
N TYR A 76 16.46 8.10 4.66
CA TYR A 76 15.08 8.54 4.54
C TYR A 76 14.35 7.86 3.37
N TYR A 77 15.02 7.75 2.22
CA TYR A 77 14.50 7.04 1.06
C TYR A 77 14.33 5.54 1.34
N GLN A 78 15.33 4.85 1.89
CA GLN A 78 15.24 3.42 2.22
C GLN A 78 14.11 3.12 3.20
N LYS A 79 13.94 3.94 4.26
CA LYS A 79 12.80 3.80 5.16
C LYS A 79 11.48 3.93 4.40
N THR A 80 11.36 4.95 3.55
CA THR A 80 10.15 5.20 2.76
C THR A 80 9.86 4.04 1.80
N LEU A 81 10.89 3.48 1.16
CA LEU A 81 10.79 2.29 0.33
C LEU A 81 10.34 1.07 1.15
N HIS A 82 10.82 0.91 2.38
CA HIS A 82 10.41 -0.19 3.26
C HIS A 82 8.92 -0.06 3.65
N TYR A 83 8.45 1.14 4.01
CA TYR A 83 7.02 1.37 4.26
C TYR A 83 6.17 1.11 3.01
N PHE A 84 6.69 1.47 1.85
CA PHE A 84 6.03 1.20 0.57
C PHE A 84 5.90 -0.30 0.33
N LEU A 85 7.01 -1.05 0.36
CA LEU A 85 7.01 -2.49 0.15
C LEU A 85 6.16 -3.22 1.19
N PHE A 86 6.23 -2.82 2.46
CA PHE A 86 5.40 -3.38 3.52
C PHE A 86 3.90 -3.14 3.28
N GLY A 87 3.53 -1.90 2.96
CA GLY A 87 2.15 -1.52 2.66
C GLY A 87 1.58 -2.23 1.43
N VAL A 88 2.38 -2.35 0.36
CA VAL A 88 1.99 -3.11 -0.84
C VAL A 88 1.82 -4.59 -0.49
N SER A 89 2.78 -5.18 0.21
CA SER A 89 2.76 -6.61 0.53
C SER A 89 1.57 -6.99 1.41
N ILE A 90 1.26 -6.20 2.45
CA ILE A 90 0.15 -6.51 3.34
C ILE A 90 -1.21 -6.38 2.64
N SER A 91 -1.39 -5.38 1.78
CA SER A 91 -2.60 -5.28 0.94
C SER A 91 -2.70 -6.44 -0.02
N PHE A 92 -1.58 -6.85 -0.63
CA PHE A 92 -1.56 -7.97 -1.57
C PHE A 92 -1.93 -9.29 -0.90
N VAL A 93 -1.45 -9.53 0.33
CA VAL A 93 -1.85 -10.71 1.13
C VAL A 93 -3.37 -10.71 1.37
N GLY A 94 -3.97 -9.55 1.72
CA GLY A 94 -5.42 -9.45 1.88
C GLY A 94 -6.20 -9.84 0.61
N VAL A 95 -5.75 -9.36 -0.55
CA VAL A 95 -6.34 -9.72 -1.86
C VAL A 95 -6.16 -11.21 -2.18
N MET A 96 -4.98 -11.78 -1.88
CA MET A 96 -4.72 -13.21 -2.12
C MET A 96 -5.58 -14.11 -1.23
N VAL A 97 -5.80 -13.72 0.02
CA VAL A 97 -6.70 -14.44 0.93
C VAL A 97 -8.13 -14.40 0.40
N ASP A 98 -8.62 -13.24 -0.06
CA ASP A 98 -9.94 -13.10 -0.69
C ASP A 98 -10.10 -14.00 -1.91
N MET A 99 -9.11 -13.98 -2.82
CA MET A 99 -9.11 -14.80 -4.03
C MET A 99 -9.12 -16.30 -3.70
N PHE A 100 -8.26 -16.73 -2.76
CA PHE A 100 -8.18 -18.14 -2.36
C PHE A 100 -9.47 -18.60 -1.66
N ALA A 101 -10.06 -17.75 -0.83
CA ALA A 101 -11.31 -18.06 -0.15
C ALA A 101 -12.48 -18.19 -1.15
N ASN A 102 -12.58 -17.30 -2.14
CA ASN A 102 -13.58 -17.40 -3.21
C ASN A 102 -13.42 -18.73 -3.98
N PHE A 103 -12.20 -19.05 -4.40
CA PHE A 103 -11.91 -20.27 -5.17
C PHE A 103 -12.22 -21.57 -4.42
N MET A 104 -12.09 -21.58 -3.08
CA MET A 104 -12.41 -22.74 -2.24
C MET A 104 -13.91 -22.89 -1.94
N THR A 105 -14.71 -21.84 -2.19
CA THR A 105 -16.15 -21.82 -1.91
C THR A 105 -16.98 -22.17 -3.15
N GLU A 106 -16.41 -22.03 -4.35
CA GLU A 106 -16.92 -22.63 -5.61
C GLU A 106 -16.62 -24.13 -5.71
#